data_AF-A0A3D3KX37-F1
#
_entry.id   AF-A0A3D3KX37-F1
#
_cell.length_a   1.000
_cell.length_b   1.000
_cell.length_c   1.000
_cell.angle_alpha   90.00
_cell.angle_beta   90.00
_cell.angle_gamma   90.00
#
_symmetry.space_group_name_H-M   'P 1'
#
loop_
_entity.id
_entity.type
_entity.pdbx_description
1 polymer ?
#
loop_
_entity_poly.entity_id
_entity_poly.type
_entity_poly.pdbx_seq_one_letter_code
_entity_poly.pdbx_strand_id
1 'polypeptide(L)'
;MVSAIKQVPEPSGPEGRSTPEPAAAKGPEHTDALPAELATLPFRARIWRRRGVIVGLRVARLVRIGLTRFVPALRIAGRAVRRRWRRSLQFRTVLTTLLLAVTSFGAVGAYLSNQIANNLFQERLTQAESETRYYVKQVQDTFDGAQVTDQSSVITLVYDTLNAVEGRGSVIQRRYVFEAMPEQTKPRNRWVESRASDQLTVSVIPAELRKAVQESGKDQYWASTIIPVGTEDRPGIAVGNKVTFNGTVYELYLIYDVNTAQQTLDEIQGVLLAGGAVLVLMIGAIAWYVTRNVVSPVSHAALVSEKLAAGQLQERMVVKGEDEVARLGASFNHMAASLQEQIT
;
A
#
# COMPACT_ATOMS: atom_id res chain seq x y z
N MET A 1 -2.02 -12.35 1.30
CA MET A 1 -2.02 -13.66 2.00
C MET A 1 -0.61 -13.84 2.57
N VAL A 2 -0.50 -14.36 3.80
CA VAL A 2 0.73 -14.56 4.60
C VAL A 2 1.29 -13.30 5.29
N SER A 3 0.90 -13.11 6.56
CA SER A 3 1.56 -12.24 7.54
C SER A 3 1.99 -13.14 8.68
N ALA A 4 3.27 -13.48 8.70
CA ALA A 4 3.89 -14.30 9.72
C ALA A 4 4.64 -13.38 10.68
N ILE A 5 4.30 -13.46 11.97
CA ILE A 5 5.29 -13.22 13.03
C ILE A 5 6.24 -14.41 12.89
N LYS A 6 7.47 -14.16 12.44
CA LYS A 6 8.44 -15.22 12.17
C LYS A 6 9.56 -15.17 13.19
N GLN A 7 9.57 -16.17 14.07
CA GLN A 7 10.67 -16.50 14.97
C GLN A 7 11.61 -17.47 14.23
N VAL A 8 12.93 -17.39 14.44
CA VAL A 8 13.93 -18.28 13.80
C VAL A 8 14.88 -18.82 14.87
N PRO A 9 15.04 -20.16 15.03
CA PRO A 9 16.04 -20.75 15.94
C PRO A 9 17.31 -21.24 15.22
N GLU A 10 18.44 -21.28 15.94
CA GLU A 10 19.74 -21.84 15.54
C GLU A 10 19.89 -23.34 15.90
N PRO A 11 20.86 -24.10 15.32
CA PRO A 11 20.86 -25.56 15.32
C PRO A 11 21.75 -26.20 16.40
N SER A 12 21.36 -27.39 16.87
CA SER A 12 22.22 -28.32 17.62
C SER A 12 21.92 -29.77 17.23
N GLY A 13 22.90 -30.46 16.63
CA GLY A 13 23.03 -31.94 16.71
C GLY A 13 24.02 -32.32 17.83
N PRO A 14 24.37 -33.61 18.06
CA PRO A 14 24.14 -34.77 17.17
C PRO A 14 23.56 -36.05 17.83
N GLU A 15 23.20 -36.99 16.94
CA GLU A 15 23.27 -38.48 16.98
C GLU A 15 22.73 -39.35 18.14
N GLY A 16 21.95 -40.39 17.74
CA GLY A 16 21.70 -41.60 18.53
C GLY A 16 20.46 -42.42 18.11
N ARG A 17 20.56 -43.28 17.08
CA ARG A 17 19.66 -44.45 16.82
C ARG A 17 20.21 -45.65 17.63
N SER A 18 19.54 -46.73 18.06
CA SER A 18 18.26 -47.40 17.76
C SER A 18 18.04 -48.54 18.79
N THR A 19 16.79 -48.73 19.25
CA THR A 19 15.94 -49.95 19.57
C THR A 19 16.50 -51.39 19.67
N PRO A 20 15.74 -52.46 20.10
CA PRO A 20 14.34 -52.56 20.64
C PRO A 20 14.10 -53.61 21.79
N GLU A 21 12.87 -53.69 22.33
CA GLU A 21 11.98 -54.89 22.57
C GLU A 21 10.98 -54.76 23.77
N PRO A 22 9.87 -55.56 23.81
CA PRO A 22 8.54 -55.09 24.23
C PRO A 22 7.89 -55.86 25.40
N ALA A 23 6.81 -55.32 26.00
CA ALA A 23 5.78 -56.13 26.68
C ALA A 23 4.48 -55.35 27.01
N ALA A 24 3.40 -55.75 26.32
CA ALA A 24 2.03 -56.03 26.78
C ALA A 24 1.28 -55.21 27.87
N ALA A 25 0.16 -54.62 27.40
CA ALA A 25 -1.24 -54.81 27.86
C ALA A 25 -1.78 -54.20 29.19
N LYS A 26 -2.73 -53.25 29.07
CA LYS A 26 -4.16 -53.33 29.48
C LYS A 26 -4.84 -51.94 29.39
N GLY A 27 -6.03 -51.87 28.79
CA GLY A 27 -7.01 -50.77 29.01
C GLY A 27 -8.14 -51.24 29.96
N PRO A 28 -9.26 -50.50 30.15
CA PRO A 28 -9.68 -49.23 29.53
C PRO A 28 -10.27 -48.19 30.52
N GLU A 29 -10.84 -47.10 29.96
CA GLU A 29 -11.88 -46.19 30.48
C GLU A 29 -11.56 -44.82 31.11
N HIS A 30 -11.96 -43.81 30.33
CA HIS A 30 -12.60 -42.52 30.65
C HIS A 30 -11.92 -41.53 31.60
N THR A 31 -11.35 -40.47 31.01
CA THR A 31 -11.94 -39.12 31.11
C THR A 31 -11.41 -38.24 29.97
N ASP A 32 -12.33 -37.63 29.23
CA ASP A 32 -12.04 -36.65 28.18
C ASP A 32 -11.30 -35.45 28.79
N ALA A 33 -9.98 -35.44 28.68
CA ALA A 33 -9.16 -34.25 28.83
C ALA A 33 -8.57 -33.93 27.46
N LEU A 34 -9.33 -33.17 26.67
CA LEU A 34 -8.80 -32.47 25.50
C LEU A 34 -7.58 -31.65 25.94
N PRO A 35 -6.44 -31.72 25.23
CA PRO A 35 -5.25 -30.97 25.61
C PRO A 35 -5.54 -29.47 25.57
N ALA A 36 -4.99 -28.75 26.55
CA ALA A 36 -5.00 -27.29 26.67
C ALA A 36 -4.14 -26.61 25.58
N GLU A 37 -4.43 -26.93 24.32
CA GLU A 37 -3.79 -26.43 23.10
C GLU A 37 -4.75 -25.60 22.24
N LEU A 38 -5.85 -25.11 22.81
CA LEU A 38 -6.89 -24.36 22.09
C LEU A 38 -7.18 -22.97 22.65
N ALA A 39 -6.23 -22.38 23.40
CA ALA A 39 -6.32 -20.97 23.81
C ALA A 39 -5.50 -20.01 22.93
N THR A 40 -4.84 -20.51 21.88
CA THR A 40 -4.11 -19.68 20.93
C THR A 40 -4.83 -19.71 19.59
N LEU A 41 -5.69 -18.72 19.37
CA LEU A 41 -5.90 -17.97 18.12
C LEU A 41 -7.27 -17.24 18.14
N PRO A 42 -7.44 -16.05 17.53
CA PRO A 42 -6.43 -15.21 16.88
C PRO A 42 -6.53 -13.72 17.28
N PHE A 43 -5.44 -13.17 17.82
CA PHE A 43 -5.14 -11.72 17.84
C PHE A 43 -5.11 -11.08 16.43
N ARG A 44 -5.15 -11.91 15.37
CA ARG A 44 -5.02 -11.54 13.95
C ARG A 44 -6.21 -10.76 13.37
N ALA A 45 -7.36 -10.70 14.04
CA ALA A 45 -8.59 -10.24 13.40
C ALA A 45 -8.87 -8.72 13.47
N ARG A 46 -8.20 -7.95 14.35
CA ARG A 46 -8.66 -6.57 14.65
C ARG A 46 -7.84 -5.45 13.99
N ILE A 47 -6.61 -5.70 13.56
CA ILE A 47 -5.70 -4.64 13.03
C ILE A 47 -5.70 -4.56 11.49
N TRP A 48 -5.96 -5.68 10.80
CA TRP A 48 -5.95 -5.75 9.32
C TRP A 48 -7.08 -4.98 8.64
N ARG A 49 -8.12 -4.60 9.39
CA ARG A 49 -9.26 -3.85 8.86
C ARG A 49 -8.98 -2.35 8.67
N ARG A 50 -7.87 -1.80 9.20
CA ARG A 50 -7.57 -0.35 9.11
C ARG A 50 -6.57 0.06 8.02
N ARG A 51 -5.74 -0.85 7.47
CA ARG A 51 -4.70 -0.46 6.47
C ARG A 51 -5.14 -0.55 5.00
N GLY A 52 -6.05 -1.47 4.64
CA GLY A 52 -6.72 -1.43 3.32
C GLY A 52 -7.57 -0.16 3.13
N VAL A 53 -7.96 0.46 4.23
CA VAL A 53 -8.71 1.72 4.24
C VAL A 53 -7.81 2.90 3.87
N ILE A 54 -6.48 2.85 4.00
CA ILE A 54 -5.59 4.00 3.73
C ILE A 54 -5.34 4.18 2.22
N VAL A 55 -5.14 3.10 1.47
CA VAL A 55 -5.09 3.15 0.00
C VAL A 55 -6.46 3.52 -0.57
N GLY A 56 -7.53 2.94 -0.01
CA GLY A 56 -8.90 3.35 -0.30
C GLY A 56 -9.17 4.82 0.02
N LEU A 57 -8.61 5.35 1.11
CA LEU A 57 -8.76 6.74 1.54
C LEU A 57 -7.92 7.72 0.73
N ARG A 58 -6.72 7.36 0.26
CA ARG A 58 -5.91 8.25 -0.60
C ARG A 58 -6.52 8.34 -2.00
N VAL A 59 -6.96 7.22 -2.58
CA VAL A 59 -7.75 7.20 -3.81
C VAL A 59 -9.07 7.94 -3.60
N ALA A 60 -9.79 7.69 -2.50
CA ALA A 60 -11.03 8.38 -2.21
C ALA A 60 -10.84 9.87 -1.88
N ARG A 61 -9.71 10.32 -1.33
CA ARG A 61 -9.42 11.73 -1.01
C ARG A 61 -9.06 12.51 -2.28
N LEU A 62 -8.26 11.92 -3.17
CA LEU A 62 -8.00 12.49 -4.51
C LEU A 62 -9.27 12.50 -5.37
N VAL A 63 -10.06 11.42 -5.35
CA VAL A 63 -11.38 11.38 -6.00
C VAL A 63 -12.31 12.41 -5.36
N ARG A 64 -12.37 12.56 -4.03
CA ARG A 64 -13.29 13.49 -3.34
C ARG A 64 -12.96 14.95 -3.61
N ILE A 65 -11.69 15.34 -3.68
CA ILE A 65 -11.29 16.73 -4.02
C ILE A 65 -11.63 17.05 -5.48
N GLY A 66 -11.43 16.11 -6.41
CA GLY A 66 -11.88 16.23 -7.80
C GLY A 66 -13.41 16.23 -7.94
N LEU A 67 -14.09 15.37 -7.19
CA LEU A 67 -15.55 15.20 -7.25
C LEU A 67 -16.26 16.43 -6.72
N THR A 68 -15.84 17.03 -5.59
CA THR A 68 -16.56 18.18 -5.00
C THR A 68 -16.54 19.44 -5.85
N ARG A 69 -15.50 19.67 -6.67
CA ARG A 69 -15.48 20.78 -7.64
C ARG A 69 -16.27 20.50 -8.92
N PHE A 70 -16.42 19.23 -9.32
CA PHE A 70 -17.09 18.84 -10.56
C PHE A 70 -18.52 18.28 -10.39
N VAL A 71 -19.00 18.03 -9.16
CA VAL A 71 -20.38 17.53 -8.88
C VAL A 71 -21.50 18.36 -9.51
N PRO A 72 -21.50 19.72 -9.48
CA PRO A 72 -22.56 20.48 -10.14
C PRO A 72 -22.51 20.32 -11.67
N ALA A 73 -21.32 20.25 -12.27
CA ALA A 73 -21.14 19.98 -13.71
C ALA A 73 -21.55 18.54 -14.09
N LEU A 74 -21.23 17.55 -13.24
CA LEU A 74 -21.60 16.14 -13.43
C LEU A 74 -23.11 15.91 -13.37
N ARG A 75 -23.86 16.67 -12.57
CA ARG A 75 -25.33 16.54 -12.48
C ARG A 75 -26.04 17.05 -13.73
N ILE A 76 -25.55 18.14 -14.32
CA ILE A 76 -26.08 18.69 -15.58
C ILE A 76 -25.68 17.77 -16.74
N ALA A 77 -24.41 17.35 -16.79
CA ALA A 77 -23.92 16.37 -17.76
C ALA A 77 -24.65 15.03 -17.64
N GLY A 78 -24.98 14.56 -16.43
CA GLY A 78 -25.67 13.29 -16.19
C GLY A 78 -27.06 13.21 -16.83
N ARG A 79 -27.81 14.31 -16.87
CA ARG A 79 -29.11 14.37 -17.59
C ARG A 79 -28.91 14.31 -19.12
N ALA A 80 -27.88 14.94 -19.65
CA ALA A 80 -27.54 14.89 -21.07
C ALA A 80 -27.01 13.49 -21.48
N VAL A 81 -26.14 12.90 -20.67
CA VAL A 81 -25.60 11.54 -20.82
C VAL A 81 -26.73 10.52 -20.78
N ARG A 82 -27.67 10.61 -19.84
CA ARG A 82 -28.80 9.67 -19.73
C ARG A 82 -29.76 9.75 -20.93
N ARG A 83 -29.96 10.95 -21.50
CA ARG A 83 -30.75 11.11 -22.74
C ARG A 83 -30.02 10.52 -23.96
N ARG A 84 -28.71 10.75 -24.08
CA ARG A 84 -27.88 10.21 -25.18
C ARG A 84 -27.66 8.70 -25.09
N TRP A 85 -27.53 8.16 -23.88
CA TRP A 85 -27.44 6.73 -23.61
C TRP A 85 -28.68 5.94 -24.06
N ARG A 86 -29.88 6.53 -23.93
CA ARG A 86 -31.12 5.91 -24.41
C ARG A 86 -31.34 6.06 -25.92
N ARG A 87 -30.64 6.97 -26.60
CA ARG A 87 -30.85 7.29 -28.03
C ARG A 87 -29.74 6.80 -28.96
N SER A 88 -28.54 6.51 -28.46
CA SER A 88 -27.39 6.12 -29.30
C SER A 88 -26.69 4.86 -28.78
N LEU A 89 -26.74 3.79 -29.58
CA LEU A 89 -26.03 2.54 -29.33
C LEU A 89 -24.50 2.75 -29.30
N GLN A 90 -23.97 3.59 -30.20
CA GLN A 90 -22.54 3.87 -30.27
C GLN A 90 -22.03 4.65 -29.05
N PHE A 91 -22.79 5.63 -28.55
CA PHE A 91 -22.45 6.33 -27.30
C PHE A 91 -22.37 5.35 -26.13
N ARG A 92 -23.27 4.36 -26.08
CA ARG A 92 -23.24 3.30 -25.08
C ARG A 92 -21.94 2.50 -25.17
N THR A 93 -21.60 2.01 -26.36
CA THR A 93 -20.39 1.22 -26.59
C THR A 93 -19.14 2.00 -26.21
N VAL A 94 -18.99 3.25 -26.69
CA VAL A 94 -17.83 4.11 -26.39
C VAL A 94 -17.74 4.41 -24.89
N LEU A 95 -18.85 4.69 -24.22
CA LEU A 95 -18.84 4.93 -22.78
C LEU A 95 -18.49 3.67 -22.00
N THR A 96 -18.98 2.50 -22.41
CA THR A 96 -18.62 1.22 -21.76
C THR A 96 -17.16 0.86 -21.97
N THR A 97 -16.61 1.03 -23.16
CA THR A 97 -15.19 0.76 -23.42
C THR A 97 -14.29 1.74 -22.69
N LEU A 98 -14.67 3.02 -22.61
CA LEU A 98 -13.98 4.03 -21.80
C LEU A 98 -14.00 3.65 -20.31
N LEU A 99 -15.16 3.31 -19.75
CA LEU A 99 -15.28 2.92 -18.35
C LEU A 99 -14.46 1.66 -18.04
N LEU A 100 -14.49 0.67 -18.94
CA LEU A 100 -13.67 -0.53 -18.81
C LEU A 100 -12.17 -0.21 -18.85
N ALA A 101 -11.73 0.63 -19.80
CA ALA A 101 -10.32 1.02 -19.92
C ALA A 101 -9.82 1.76 -18.67
N VAL A 102 -10.59 2.74 -18.18
CA VAL A 102 -10.25 3.50 -16.97
C VAL A 102 -10.24 2.60 -15.73
N THR A 103 -11.23 1.71 -15.61
CA THR A 103 -11.31 0.77 -14.49
C THR A 103 -10.15 -0.22 -14.52
N SER A 104 -9.83 -0.77 -15.70
CA SER A 104 -8.70 -1.68 -15.90
C SER A 104 -7.37 -1.01 -15.56
N PHE A 105 -7.12 0.19 -16.10
CA PHE A 105 -5.92 0.96 -15.79
C PHE A 105 -5.80 1.28 -14.30
N GLY A 106 -6.90 1.72 -13.67
CA GLY A 106 -6.94 1.98 -12.24
C GLY A 106 -6.67 0.73 -11.40
N ALA A 107 -7.21 -0.43 -11.80
CA ALA A 107 -6.99 -1.70 -11.13
C ALA A 107 -5.52 -2.15 -11.23
N VAL A 108 -4.91 -2.07 -12.42
CA VAL A 108 -3.50 -2.40 -12.64
C VAL A 108 -2.60 -1.43 -11.88
N GLY A 109 -2.85 -0.12 -11.96
CA GLY A 109 -2.09 0.89 -11.23
C GLY A 109 -2.16 0.70 -9.72
N ALA A 110 -3.34 0.38 -9.18
CA ALA A 110 -3.51 0.09 -7.76
C ALA A 110 -2.80 -1.20 -7.34
N TYR A 111 -2.85 -2.25 -8.18
CA TYR A 111 -2.15 -3.50 -7.94
C TYR A 111 -0.62 -3.28 -7.91
N LEU A 112 -0.06 -2.65 -8.94
CA LEU A 112 1.37 -2.35 -9.03
C LEU A 112 1.82 -1.44 -7.88
N SER A 113 1.09 -0.37 -7.57
CA SER A 113 1.44 0.51 -6.46
C SER A 113 1.47 -0.23 -5.12
N ASN A 114 0.47 -1.08 -4.85
CA ASN A 114 0.44 -1.89 -3.64
C ASN A 114 1.54 -2.96 -3.62
N GLN A 115 1.86 -3.56 -4.76
CA GLN A 115 2.95 -4.53 -4.87
C GLN A 115 4.31 -3.89 -4.58
N ILE A 116 4.59 -2.72 -5.18
CA ILE A 116 5.83 -1.97 -4.96
C ILE A 116 5.91 -1.52 -3.50
N ALA A 117 4.84 -0.97 -2.93
CA ALA A 117 4.80 -0.54 -1.54
C ALA A 117 5.08 -1.70 -0.57
N ASN A 118 4.48 -2.86 -0.81
CA ASN A 118 4.71 -4.04 0.04
C ASN A 118 6.13 -4.58 -0.13
N ASN A 119 6.65 -4.69 -1.35
CA ASN A 119 8.01 -5.17 -1.59
C ASN A 119 9.03 -4.26 -0.92
N LEU A 120 8.90 -2.94 -1.10
CA LEU A 120 9.79 -1.96 -0.53
C LEU A 120 9.73 -1.97 1.01
N PHE A 121 8.53 -2.09 1.59
CA PHE A 121 8.39 -2.23 3.04
C PHE A 121 9.03 -3.53 3.55
N GLN A 122 8.81 -4.65 2.88
CA GLN A 122 9.40 -5.95 3.27
C GLN A 122 10.92 -5.95 3.16
N GLU A 123 11.46 -5.33 2.12
CA GLU A 123 12.90 -5.15 1.94
C GLU A 123 13.50 -4.31 3.08
N ARG A 124 12.89 -3.15 3.38
CA ARG A 124 13.32 -2.29 4.50
C ARG A 124 13.16 -2.97 5.85
N LEU A 125 12.10 -3.75 6.04
CA LEU A 125 11.90 -4.52 7.27
C LEU A 125 12.97 -5.59 7.44
N THR A 126 13.20 -6.40 6.40
CA THR A 126 14.22 -7.47 6.43
C THR A 126 15.61 -6.89 6.69
N GLN A 127 15.92 -5.76 6.06
CA GLN A 127 17.16 -5.03 6.28
C GLN A 127 17.25 -4.51 7.72
N ALA A 128 16.21 -3.82 8.22
CA ALA A 128 16.16 -3.30 9.59
C ALA A 128 16.33 -4.42 10.62
N GLU A 129 15.68 -5.57 10.40
CA GLU A 129 15.82 -6.71 11.29
C GLU A 129 17.24 -7.31 11.28
N SER A 130 17.84 -7.44 10.10
CA SER A 130 19.21 -7.97 9.94
C SER A 130 20.25 -7.04 10.56
N GLU A 131 20.16 -5.74 10.28
CA GLU A 131 21.03 -4.74 10.88
C GLU A 131 20.84 -4.69 12.39
N THR A 132 19.59 -4.71 12.88
CA THR A 132 19.32 -4.72 14.33
C THR A 132 19.98 -5.90 15.01
N ARG A 133 19.86 -7.12 14.46
CA ARG A 133 20.55 -8.29 15.00
C ARG A 133 22.06 -8.08 15.09
N TYR A 134 22.67 -7.49 14.06
CA TYR A 134 24.10 -7.18 14.06
C TYR A 134 24.48 -6.20 15.16
N TYR A 135 23.79 -5.05 15.27
CA TYR A 135 24.13 -4.02 16.25
C TYR A 135 23.78 -4.42 17.69
N VAL A 136 22.66 -5.11 17.91
CA VAL A 136 22.31 -5.65 19.23
C VAL A 136 23.37 -6.64 19.70
N LYS A 137 23.86 -7.51 18.81
CA LYS A 137 24.98 -8.41 19.10
C LYS A 137 26.23 -7.61 19.47
N GLN A 138 26.60 -6.59 18.69
CA GLN A 138 27.75 -5.75 18.99
C GLN A 138 27.65 -5.02 20.33
N VAL A 139 26.45 -4.50 20.67
CA VAL A 139 26.17 -3.87 21.98
C VAL A 139 26.34 -4.90 23.09
N GLN A 140 25.75 -6.09 22.94
CA GLN A 140 25.85 -7.14 23.95
C GLN A 140 27.29 -7.63 24.13
N ASP A 141 28.04 -7.85 23.04
CA ASP A 141 29.45 -8.25 23.09
C ASP A 141 30.32 -7.18 23.80
N THR A 142 30.03 -5.89 23.56
CA THR A 142 30.71 -4.77 24.23
C THR A 142 30.36 -4.71 25.72
N PHE A 143 29.10 -4.95 26.06
CA PHE A 143 28.60 -4.97 27.44
C PHE A 143 29.11 -6.17 28.25
N ASP A 144 29.22 -7.35 27.63
CA ASP A 144 29.72 -8.58 28.26
C ASP A 144 31.24 -8.52 28.47
N GLY A 145 31.98 -7.89 27.56
CA GLY A 145 33.43 -7.72 27.66
C GLY A 145 33.89 -6.59 28.58
N ALA A 146 32.99 -5.69 28.99
CA ALA A 146 33.35 -4.51 29.76
C ALA A 146 33.64 -4.83 31.24
N GLN A 147 34.84 -4.46 31.69
CA GLN A 147 35.25 -4.49 33.09
C GLN A 147 35.23 -3.06 33.65
N VAL A 148 34.04 -2.55 33.95
CA VAL A 148 33.85 -1.19 34.50
C VAL A 148 33.45 -1.27 35.97
N THR A 149 34.19 -0.56 36.82
CA THR A 149 34.03 -0.60 38.29
C THR A 149 33.48 0.69 38.88
N ASP A 150 33.52 1.79 38.13
CA ASP A 150 33.01 3.10 38.54
C ASP A 150 31.82 3.58 37.69
N GLN A 151 30.98 4.43 38.28
CA GLN A 151 29.76 4.93 37.66
C GLN A 151 30.03 5.77 36.39
N SER A 152 31.11 6.55 36.37
CA SER A 152 31.42 7.42 35.23
C SER A 152 31.80 6.59 34.00
N SER A 153 32.66 5.59 34.17
CA SER A 153 33.06 4.67 33.10
C SER A 153 31.87 3.88 32.56
N VAL A 154 30.92 3.48 33.42
CA VAL A 154 29.67 2.85 33.00
C VAL A 154 28.85 3.77 32.10
N ILE A 155 28.66 5.03 32.51
CA ILE A 155 27.86 6.00 31.75
C ILE A 155 28.53 6.29 30.39
N THR A 156 29.86 6.50 30.38
CA THR A 156 30.63 6.75 29.16
C THR A 156 30.57 5.57 28.21
N LEU A 157 30.81 4.34 28.70
CA LEU A 157 30.75 3.13 27.90
C LEU A 157 29.38 2.97 27.21
N VAL A 158 28.29 3.12 27.98
CA VAL A 158 26.94 3.01 27.42
C VAL A 158 26.67 4.10 26.40
N TYR A 159 27.06 5.35 26.71
CA TYR A 159 26.91 6.47 25.79
C TYR A 159 27.65 6.25 24.47
N ASP A 160 28.93 5.87 24.52
CA ASP A 160 29.75 5.63 23.34
C ASP A 160 29.23 4.44 22.53
N THR A 161 28.83 3.36 23.22
CA THR A 161 28.25 2.17 22.59
C THR A 161 26.95 2.50 21.86
N LEU A 162 26.01 3.20 22.51
CA LEU A 162 24.73 3.55 21.90
C LEU A 162 24.89 4.56 20.76
N ASN A 163 25.82 5.51 20.89
CA ASN A 163 26.13 6.45 19.80
C ASN A 163 26.80 5.79 18.60
N ALA A 164 27.61 4.75 18.81
CA ALA A 164 28.18 3.95 17.71
C ALA A 164 27.09 3.19 16.94
N VAL A 165 25.98 2.86 17.62
CA VAL A 165 24.80 2.29 16.96
C VAL A 165 23.96 3.37 16.27
N GLU A 166 24.15 4.67 16.53
CA GLU A 166 23.45 5.70 15.77
C GLU A 166 24.00 5.83 14.34
N GLY A 167 23.15 5.59 13.34
CA GLY A 167 23.53 5.67 11.93
C GLY A 167 23.16 7.03 11.35
N ARG A 168 24.16 7.91 11.16
CA ARG A 168 23.98 9.25 10.53
C ARG A 168 24.22 9.28 9.02
N GLY A 169 24.35 8.11 8.38
CA GLY A 169 24.61 7.99 6.94
C GLY A 169 23.42 8.42 6.05
N SER A 170 23.68 8.65 4.75
CA SER A 170 22.67 9.13 3.79
C SER A 170 21.64 8.08 3.37
N VAL A 171 21.91 6.78 3.57
CA VAL A 171 21.08 5.70 3.01
C VAL A 171 19.99 5.24 3.98
N ILE A 172 20.32 5.11 5.27
CA ILE A 172 19.37 4.76 6.33
C ILE A 172 19.77 5.51 7.60
N GLN A 173 18.91 6.43 8.03
CA GLN A 173 19.07 7.05 9.34
C GLN A 173 18.53 6.10 10.40
N ARG A 174 19.41 5.72 11.32
CA ARG A 174 19.09 4.84 12.45
C ARG A 174 19.27 5.60 13.74
N ARG A 175 18.24 5.55 14.58
CA ARG A 175 18.19 6.17 15.90
C ARG A 175 17.90 5.10 16.94
N TYR A 176 18.21 5.36 18.20
CA TYR A 176 17.96 4.40 19.27
C TYR A 176 17.06 4.97 20.37
N VAL A 177 16.36 4.07 21.07
CA VAL A 177 15.75 4.31 22.37
C VAL A 177 16.18 3.18 23.28
N PHE A 178 16.74 3.51 24.42
CA PHE A 178 17.29 2.61 25.41
C PHE A 178 16.62 2.87 26.75
N GLU A 179 15.92 1.86 27.26
CA GLU A 179 15.10 1.95 28.47
C GLU A 179 15.35 0.76 29.35
N ALA A 180 15.48 0.92 30.67
CA ALA A 180 15.50 -0.26 31.53
C ALA A 180 14.10 -0.73 31.89
N MET A 181 13.96 -2.05 31.99
CA MET A 181 12.70 -2.73 32.18
C MET A 181 12.07 -2.35 33.55
N PRO A 182 10.75 -2.07 33.61
CA PRO A 182 10.10 -1.48 34.78
C PRO A 182 9.97 -2.39 36.02
N GLU A 183 10.02 -3.72 35.86
CA GLU A 183 9.79 -4.68 36.95
C GLU A 183 10.92 -5.71 37.05
N GLN A 184 12.06 -5.31 37.59
CA GLN A 184 13.21 -6.20 37.78
C GLN A 184 13.42 -6.51 39.27
N THR A 185 13.39 -7.79 39.61
CA THR A 185 13.59 -8.32 40.99
C THR A 185 15.00 -8.11 41.54
N LYS A 186 15.96 -7.66 40.71
CA LYS A 186 17.31 -7.30 41.14
C LYS A 186 17.73 -5.93 40.59
N PRO A 187 17.54 -4.83 41.33
CA PRO A 187 18.32 -3.63 41.12
C PRO A 187 19.31 -3.51 42.28
N ARG A 188 20.62 -3.62 42.01
CA ARG A 188 21.63 -3.19 43.01
C ARG A 188 22.23 -1.83 42.72
N ASN A 189 22.16 -1.34 41.49
CA ASN A 189 22.41 0.07 41.16
C ASN A 189 22.07 0.33 39.68
N ARG A 190 21.02 1.09 39.38
CA ARG A 190 20.70 1.49 38.01
C ARG A 190 21.48 2.78 37.71
N TRP A 191 22.77 2.62 37.43
CA TRP A 191 23.66 3.75 37.06
C TRP A 191 23.35 4.35 35.68
N VAL A 192 22.52 3.67 34.90
CA VAL A 192 22.17 4.05 33.53
C VAL A 192 20.69 4.43 33.47
N GLU A 193 20.45 5.72 33.25
CA GLU A 193 19.13 6.27 32.96
C GLU A 193 18.68 5.92 31.54
N SER A 194 17.40 6.16 31.28
CA SER A 194 16.80 6.08 29.94
C SER A 194 17.53 7.01 28.98
N ARG A 195 17.84 6.53 27.77
CA ARG A 195 18.54 7.29 26.73
C ARG A 195 17.82 7.15 25.40
N ALA A 196 17.87 8.18 24.58
CA ALA A 196 17.38 8.13 23.22
C ALA A 196 18.23 9.05 22.34
N SER A 197 18.29 8.75 21.04
CA SER A 197 18.81 9.69 20.05
C SER A 197 18.03 11.00 20.07
N ASP A 198 18.64 12.07 19.56
CA ASP A 198 18.05 13.41 19.55
C ASP A 198 16.62 13.43 18.98
N GLN A 199 15.75 14.21 19.61
CA GLN A 199 14.32 14.37 19.31
C GLN A 199 13.44 13.12 19.46
N LEU A 200 13.98 11.98 19.90
CA LEU A 200 13.17 10.79 20.20
C LEU A 200 12.87 10.69 21.69
N THR A 201 11.69 10.17 21.99
CA THR A 201 11.30 9.75 23.33
C THR A 201 10.62 8.39 23.24
N VAL A 202 10.39 7.74 24.38
CA VAL A 202 9.70 6.44 24.42
C VAL A 202 8.28 6.47 23.81
N SER A 203 7.68 7.65 23.60
CA SER A 203 6.36 7.78 22.97
C SER A 203 6.33 7.33 21.51
N VAL A 204 7.49 7.29 20.84
CA VAL A 204 7.61 6.76 19.47
C VAL A 204 7.63 5.23 19.43
N ILE A 205 7.64 4.54 20.58
CA ILE A 205 7.59 3.09 20.61
C ILE A 205 6.14 2.64 20.78
N PRO A 206 5.56 1.87 19.84
CA PRO A 206 4.21 1.34 20.01
C PRO A 206 4.10 0.49 21.29
N ALA A 207 3.05 0.72 22.09
CA ALA A 207 2.86 -0.01 23.35
C ALA A 207 2.84 -1.54 23.16
N GLU A 208 2.28 -2.02 22.05
CA GLU A 208 2.25 -3.44 21.69
C GLU A 208 3.65 -4.00 21.42
N LEU A 209 4.53 -3.21 20.78
CA LEU A 209 5.92 -3.62 20.55
C LEU A 209 6.66 -3.69 21.88
N ARG A 210 6.50 -2.67 22.72
CA ARG A 210 7.14 -2.62 24.02
C ARG A 210 6.72 -3.79 24.90
N LYS A 211 5.43 -4.10 24.94
CA LYS A 211 4.90 -5.27 25.65
C LYS A 211 5.47 -6.58 25.09
N ALA A 212 5.51 -6.75 23.77
CA ALA A 212 6.06 -7.95 23.15
C ALA A 212 7.56 -8.14 23.48
N VAL A 213 8.34 -7.06 23.45
CA VAL A 213 9.76 -7.09 23.86
C VAL A 213 9.91 -7.36 25.34
N GLN A 214 9.02 -6.85 26.19
CA GLN A 214 9.07 -7.12 27.63
C GLN A 214 8.72 -8.56 27.99
N GLU A 215 7.74 -9.15 27.31
CA GLU A 215 7.31 -10.54 27.54
C GLU A 215 8.26 -11.57 26.88
N SER A 216 9.12 -11.14 25.96
CA SER A 216 10.01 -12.04 25.22
C SER A 216 11.26 -12.46 25.99
N GLY A 217 11.95 -13.49 25.49
CA GLY A 217 13.30 -13.84 25.93
C GLY A 217 14.35 -12.96 25.26
N LYS A 218 15.17 -13.55 24.39
CA LYS A 218 16.13 -12.84 23.53
C LYS A 218 15.59 -12.55 22.12
N ASP A 219 14.30 -12.82 21.91
CA ASP A 219 13.66 -12.68 20.60
C ASP A 219 13.49 -11.20 20.21
N GLN A 220 13.56 -10.98 18.90
CA GLN A 220 13.39 -9.66 18.28
C GLN A 220 11.96 -9.46 17.80
N TYR A 221 11.43 -8.25 18.02
CA TYR A 221 10.11 -7.84 17.55
C TYR A 221 10.19 -6.53 16.80
N TRP A 222 9.22 -6.27 15.93
CA TRP A 222 9.14 -5.04 15.18
C TRP A 222 7.72 -4.50 15.13
N ALA A 223 7.60 -3.19 14.94
CA ALA A 223 6.35 -2.52 14.62
C ALA A 223 6.61 -1.29 13.74
N SER A 224 5.61 -0.90 12.94
CA SER A 224 5.65 0.41 12.29
C SER A 224 5.50 1.52 13.33
N THR A 225 6.23 2.61 13.16
CA THR A 225 6.13 3.80 14.01
C THR A 225 6.16 5.10 13.21
N ILE A 226 6.05 6.23 13.90
CA ILE A 226 6.17 7.59 13.40
C ILE A 226 7.36 8.24 14.09
N ILE A 227 8.22 8.87 13.31
CA ILE A 227 9.40 9.59 13.77
C ILE A 227 9.11 11.09 13.62
N PRO A 228 9.00 11.85 14.74
CA PRO A 228 8.87 13.29 14.66
C PRO A 228 10.22 13.90 14.24
N VAL A 229 10.22 14.69 13.16
CA VAL A 229 11.40 15.43 12.68
C VAL A 229 11.00 16.89 12.49
N GLY A 230 11.30 17.73 13.49
CA GLY A 230 10.85 19.12 13.52
C GLY A 230 9.32 19.23 13.60
N THR A 231 8.68 19.58 12.48
CA THR A 231 7.21 19.70 12.36
C THR A 231 6.59 18.60 11.49
N GLU A 232 7.40 17.69 10.96
CA GLU A 232 6.98 16.63 10.05
C GLU A 232 7.02 15.26 10.74
N ASP A 233 5.96 14.48 10.55
CA ASP A 233 5.86 13.10 10.98
C ASP A 233 6.32 12.16 9.86
N ARG A 234 7.41 11.44 10.09
CA ARG A 234 7.97 10.49 9.10
C ARG A 234 7.63 9.04 9.44
N PRO A 235 7.32 8.20 8.45
CA PRO A 235 7.11 6.77 8.69
C PRO A 235 8.43 6.10 9.08
N GLY A 236 8.37 5.22 10.07
CA GLY A 236 9.51 4.47 10.55
C GLY A 236 9.20 3.01 10.87
N ILE A 237 10.26 2.22 11.04
CA ILE A 237 10.20 0.86 11.59
C ILE A 237 10.96 0.87 12.91
N ALA A 238 10.29 0.47 13.99
CA ALA A 238 10.92 0.24 15.28
C ALA A 238 11.16 -1.27 15.44
N VAL A 239 12.39 -1.64 15.75
CA VAL A 239 12.80 -3.02 16.05
C VAL A 239 13.32 -3.03 17.48
N GLY A 240 12.82 -3.93 18.32
CA GLY A 240 13.13 -3.97 19.74
C GLY A 240 13.69 -5.32 20.19
N ASN A 241 14.68 -5.24 21.08
CA ASN A 241 15.42 -6.36 21.63
C ASN A 241 15.71 -6.12 23.13
N LYS A 242 15.94 -7.20 23.87
CA LYS A 242 16.53 -7.11 25.22
C LYS A 242 18.05 -7.17 25.13
N VAL A 243 18.71 -6.32 25.91
CA VAL A 243 20.15 -6.36 26.17
C VAL A 243 20.37 -6.38 27.68
N THR A 244 21.40 -7.08 28.14
CA THR A 244 21.72 -7.18 29.56
C THR A 244 23.07 -6.54 29.81
N PHE A 245 23.15 -5.71 30.86
CA PHE A 245 24.40 -5.12 31.29
C PHE A 245 24.49 -5.11 32.82
N ASN A 246 25.57 -5.69 33.35
CA ASN A 246 25.82 -5.83 34.79
C ASN A 246 24.61 -6.41 35.57
N GLY A 247 23.96 -7.42 34.99
CA GLY A 247 22.78 -8.09 35.58
C GLY A 247 21.46 -7.32 35.50
N THR A 248 21.45 -6.10 34.93
CA THR A 248 20.23 -5.33 34.65
C THR A 248 19.82 -5.52 33.19
N VAL A 249 18.52 -5.73 32.97
CA VAL A 249 17.93 -5.92 31.65
C VAL A 249 17.42 -4.58 31.11
N TYR A 250 17.79 -4.27 29.88
CA TYR A 250 17.38 -3.09 29.15
C TYR A 250 16.68 -3.47 27.86
N GLU A 251 15.71 -2.66 27.48
CA GLU A 251 15.04 -2.64 26.19
C GLU A 251 15.84 -1.71 25.28
N LEU A 252 16.38 -2.26 24.19
CA LEU A 252 17.02 -1.49 23.12
C LEU A 252 16.11 -1.52 21.90
N TYR A 253 15.64 -0.35 21.49
CA TYR A 253 14.89 -0.15 20.27
C TYR A 253 15.75 0.58 19.24
N LEU A 254 15.79 0.05 18.03
CA LEU A 254 16.38 0.70 16.86
C LEU A 254 15.26 1.15 15.92
N ILE A 255 15.29 2.44 15.60
CA ILE A 255 14.28 3.11 14.80
C ILE A 255 14.90 3.49 13.47
N TYR A 256 14.28 3.02 12.40
CA TYR A 256 14.71 3.18 11.02
C TYR A 256 13.77 4.13 10.29
N ASP A 257 14.30 5.23 9.76
CA ASP A 257 13.55 6.14 8.89
C ASP A 257 13.32 5.50 7.52
N VAL A 258 12.07 5.30 7.12
CA VAL A 258 11.69 4.75 5.81
C VAL A 258 11.05 5.81 4.89
N ASN A 259 11.27 7.09 5.18
CA ASN A 259 10.71 8.19 4.40
C ASN A 259 11.22 8.22 2.96
N THR A 260 12.47 7.82 2.70
CA THR A 260 13.01 7.72 1.33
C THR A 260 12.19 6.74 0.48
N ALA A 261 11.80 5.61 1.07
CA ALA A 261 10.90 4.65 0.43
C ALA A 261 9.50 5.25 0.17
N GLN A 262 8.98 6.04 1.11
CA GLN A 262 7.69 6.74 0.93
C GLN A 262 7.74 7.75 -0.21
N GLN A 263 8.84 8.52 -0.34
CA GLN A 263 9.03 9.49 -1.42
C GLN A 263 9.05 8.80 -2.79
N THR A 264 9.79 7.69 -2.94
CA THR A 264 9.80 6.90 -4.18
C THR A 264 8.39 6.39 -4.52
N LEU A 265 7.62 5.95 -3.53
CA LEU A 265 6.23 5.52 -3.76
C LEU A 265 5.33 6.68 -4.22
N ASP A 266 5.49 7.86 -3.65
CA ASP A 266 4.71 9.04 -4.00
C ASP A 266 5.07 9.54 -5.42
N GLU A 267 6.35 9.44 -5.83
CA GLU A 267 6.80 9.71 -7.21
C GLU A 267 6.17 8.74 -8.21
N ILE A 268 6.21 7.43 -7.93
CA ILE A 268 5.60 6.40 -8.79
C ILE A 268 4.09 6.62 -8.91
N GLN A 269 3.41 6.95 -7.81
CA GLN A 269 1.99 7.28 -7.81
C GLN A 269 1.70 8.54 -8.63
N GLY A 270 2.55 9.56 -8.53
CA GLY A 270 2.48 10.77 -9.34
C GLY A 270 2.54 10.47 -10.84
N VAL A 271 3.49 9.63 -11.26
CA VAL A 271 3.62 9.19 -12.66
C VAL A 271 2.39 8.39 -13.11
N LEU A 272 1.88 7.47 -12.29
CA LEU A 272 0.66 6.70 -12.60
C LEU A 272 -0.57 7.60 -12.76
N LEU A 273 -0.73 8.61 -11.90
CA LEU A 273 -1.83 9.57 -11.98
C LEU A 273 -1.72 10.45 -13.21
N ALA A 274 -0.52 10.96 -13.53
CA ALA A 274 -0.27 11.73 -14.72
C ALA A 274 -0.55 10.91 -16.00
N GLY A 275 -0.05 9.67 -16.07
CA GLY A 275 -0.33 8.75 -17.16
C GLY A 275 -1.81 8.44 -17.31
N GLY A 276 -2.52 8.20 -16.20
CA GLY A 276 -3.96 8.00 -16.18
C GLY A 276 -4.75 9.21 -16.68
N ALA A 277 -4.32 10.43 -16.31
CA ALA A 277 -4.95 11.66 -16.79
C ALA A 277 -4.77 11.85 -18.30
N VAL A 278 -3.56 11.60 -18.82
CA VAL A 278 -3.27 11.64 -20.26
C VAL A 278 -4.11 10.61 -21.01
N LEU A 279 -4.23 9.39 -20.48
CA LEU A 279 -5.06 8.33 -21.07
C LEU A 279 -6.54 8.76 -21.17
N VAL A 280 -7.11 9.31 -20.10
CA VAL A 280 -8.49 9.79 -20.10
C VAL A 280 -8.70 10.92 -21.11
N LEU A 281 -7.75 11.87 -21.18
CA LEU A 281 -7.80 12.96 -22.16
C LEU A 281 -7.76 12.43 -23.60
N MET A 282 -6.88 11.47 -23.89
CA MET A 282 -6.78 10.84 -25.22
C MET A 282 -8.08 10.13 -25.61
N ILE A 283 -8.66 9.32 -24.72
CA ILE A 283 -9.93 8.65 -25.02
C ILE A 283 -11.06 9.68 -25.18
N GLY A 284 -11.08 10.74 -24.37
CA GLY A 284 -12.04 11.84 -24.51
C GLY A 284 -11.91 12.55 -25.85
N ALA A 285 -10.68 12.82 -26.31
CA ALA A 285 -10.40 13.42 -27.61
C ALA A 285 -10.85 12.52 -28.77
N ILE A 286 -10.56 11.22 -28.71
CA ILE A 286 -11.00 10.24 -29.71
C ILE A 286 -12.54 10.17 -29.74
N ALA A 287 -13.18 10.09 -28.58
CA ALA A 287 -14.65 10.04 -28.48
C ALA A 287 -15.29 11.31 -29.05
N TRP A 288 -14.73 12.49 -28.77
CA TRP A 288 -15.16 13.75 -29.34
C TRP A 288 -15.01 13.79 -30.86
N TYR A 289 -13.84 13.37 -31.37
CA TYR A 289 -13.53 13.29 -32.80
C TYR A 289 -14.51 12.37 -33.53
N VAL A 290 -14.67 11.12 -33.07
CA VAL A 290 -15.57 10.13 -33.68
C VAL A 290 -17.02 10.61 -33.65
N THR A 291 -17.46 11.20 -32.52
CA THR A 291 -18.82 11.73 -32.40
C THR A 291 -19.10 12.83 -33.41
N ARG A 292 -18.14 13.74 -33.63
CA ARG A 292 -18.33 14.89 -34.53
C ARG A 292 -18.20 14.50 -36.00
N ASN A 293 -17.26 13.63 -36.35
CA ASN A 293 -16.93 13.34 -37.75
C ASN A 293 -17.68 12.14 -38.33
N VAL A 294 -18.09 11.18 -37.50
CA VAL A 294 -18.77 9.96 -38.00
C VAL A 294 -20.21 9.89 -37.51
N VAL A 295 -20.43 10.02 -36.20
CA VAL A 295 -21.76 9.78 -35.62
C VAL A 295 -22.76 10.88 -36.00
N SER A 296 -22.35 12.15 -35.95
CA SER A 296 -23.25 13.28 -36.26
C SER A 296 -23.73 13.25 -37.72
N PRO A 297 -22.86 13.13 -38.75
CA PRO A 297 -23.32 13.06 -40.14
C PRO A 297 -24.21 11.86 -40.42
N VAL A 298 -23.87 10.67 -39.89
CA VAL A 298 -24.69 9.45 -40.06
C VAL A 298 -26.08 9.64 -39.43
N SER A 299 -26.17 10.29 -38.27
CA SER A 299 -27.45 10.61 -37.65
C SER A 299 -28.27 11.58 -38.50
N HIS A 300 -27.64 12.55 -39.16
CA HIS A 300 -28.33 13.47 -40.08
C HIS A 300 -28.82 12.74 -41.33
N ALA A 301 -28.01 11.86 -41.90
CA ALA A 301 -28.39 11.03 -43.04
C ALA A 301 -29.64 10.21 -42.74
N ALA A 302 -29.68 9.53 -41.59
CA ALA A 302 -30.83 8.74 -41.16
C ALA A 302 -32.12 9.58 -41.08
N LEU A 303 -32.03 10.80 -40.52
CA LEU A 303 -33.19 11.71 -40.41
C LEU A 303 -33.68 12.19 -41.78
N VAL A 304 -32.78 12.49 -42.71
CA VAL A 304 -33.14 12.89 -44.07
C VAL A 304 -33.80 11.73 -44.83
N SER A 305 -33.29 10.50 -44.69
CA SER A 305 -33.91 9.30 -45.25
C SER A 305 -35.34 9.08 -44.74
N GLU A 306 -35.58 9.29 -43.44
CA GLU A 306 -36.91 9.15 -42.84
C GLU A 306 -37.90 10.19 -43.41
N LYS A 307 -37.44 11.44 -43.62
CA LYS A 307 -38.25 12.48 -44.27
C LYS A 307 -38.54 12.19 -45.73
N LEU A 308 -37.55 11.71 -46.49
CA LEU A 308 -37.75 11.30 -47.89
C LEU A 308 -38.78 10.18 -47.99
N ALA A 309 -38.70 9.18 -47.12
CA ALA A 309 -39.69 8.10 -47.03
C ALA A 309 -41.10 8.60 -46.67
N ALA A 310 -41.20 9.69 -45.92
CA ALA A 310 -42.45 10.38 -45.62
C ALA A 310 -42.96 11.29 -46.75
N GLY A 311 -42.35 11.24 -47.94
CA GLY A 311 -42.77 12.00 -49.13
C GLY A 311 -42.15 13.40 -49.26
N GLN A 312 -41.23 13.78 -48.36
CA GLN A 312 -40.56 15.09 -48.41
C GLN A 312 -39.30 15.01 -49.29
N LEU A 313 -39.51 14.84 -50.59
CA LEU A 313 -38.46 14.64 -51.61
C LEU A 313 -37.52 15.84 -51.80
N GLN A 314 -37.84 16.99 -51.22
CA GLN A 314 -37.06 18.23 -51.34
C GLN A 314 -35.84 18.26 -50.40
N GLU A 315 -35.79 17.37 -49.42
CA GLU A 315 -34.69 17.31 -48.47
C GLU A 315 -33.41 16.81 -49.14
N ARG A 316 -32.27 17.39 -48.75
CA ARG A 316 -30.95 17.08 -49.29
C ARG A 316 -29.95 16.90 -48.16
N MET A 317 -29.04 15.96 -48.32
CA MET A 317 -27.90 15.81 -47.43
C MET A 317 -26.85 16.88 -47.68
N VAL A 318 -26.32 17.45 -46.60
CA VAL A 318 -25.20 18.40 -46.65
C VAL A 318 -23.90 17.62 -46.87
N VAL A 319 -23.31 17.74 -48.06
CA VAL A 319 -22.03 17.12 -48.40
C VAL A 319 -20.89 18.06 -48.02
N LYS A 320 -20.00 17.61 -47.13
CA LYS A 320 -18.78 18.33 -46.73
C LYS A 320 -17.62 17.36 -46.68
N GLY A 321 -16.51 17.69 -47.34
CA GLY A 321 -15.30 16.86 -47.39
C GLY A 321 -15.26 15.91 -48.59
N GLU A 322 -14.25 15.04 -48.60
CA GLU A 322 -13.96 14.06 -49.67
C GLU A 322 -13.88 12.62 -49.16
N ASP A 323 -14.28 12.38 -47.90
CA ASP A 323 -14.23 11.08 -47.24
C ASP A 323 -15.40 10.15 -47.62
N GLU A 324 -15.42 8.94 -47.07
CA GLU A 324 -16.49 7.96 -47.29
C GLU A 324 -17.88 8.50 -46.92
N VAL A 325 -17.96 9.40 -45.93
CA VAL A 325 -19.22 10.01 -45.47
C VAL A 325 -19.72 11.03 -46.49
N ALA A 326 -18.84 11.85 -47.05
CA ALA A 326 -19.17 12.78 -48.13
C ALA A 326 -19.62 12.05 -49.40
N ARG A 327 -18.92 10.98 -49.77
CA ARG A 327 -19.27 10.12 -50.91
C ARG A 327 -20.66 9.48 -50.75
N LEU A 328 -20.98 8.98 -49.55
CA LEU A 328 -22.32 8.50 -49.22
C LEU A 328 -23.38 9.62 -49.36
N GLY A 329 -23.07 10.82 -48.87
CA GLY A 329 -23.90 12.02 -49.00
C GLY A 329 -24.26 12.34 -50.45
N ALA A 330 -23.27 12.35 -51.33
CA ALA A 330 -23.43 12.62 -52.75
C ALA A 330 -24.28 11.55 -53.45
N SER A 331 -23.98 10.26 -53.22
CA SER A 331 -24.76 9.16 -53.80
C SER A 331 -26.23 9.18 -53.36
N PHE A 332 -26.50 9.52 -52.10
CA PHE A 332 -27.86 9.65 -51.59
C PHE A 332 -28.62 10.81 -52.26
N ASN A 333 -27.99 11.98 -52.42
CA ASN A 333 -28.61 13.11 -53.12
C ASN A 333 -28.93 12.79 -54.58
N HIS A 334 -28.08 12.01 -55.25
CA HIS A 334 -28.33 11.55 -56.62
C HIS A 334 -29.55 10.61 -56.68
N MET A 335 -29.69 9.67 -55.73
CA MET A 335 -30.85 8.79 -55.63
C MET A 335 -32.15 9.60 -55.39
N ALA A 336 -32.11 10.57 -54.47
CA ALA A 336 -33.24 11.45 -54.18
C ALA A 336 -33.68 12.26 -55.41
N ALA A 337 -32.73 12.75 -56.21
CA ALA A 337 -33.02 13.45 -57.47
C ALA A 337 -33.73 12.54 -58.48
N SER A 338 -33.24 11.32 -58.69
CA SER A 338 -33.86 10.35 -59.61
C SER A 338 -35.28 9.96 -59.19
N LEU A 339 -35.54 9.83 -57.89
CA LEU A 339 -36.89 9.56 -57.37
C LEU A 339 -37.85 10.73 -57.62
N GLN A 340 -37.37 11.97 -57.45
CA GLN A 340 -38.17 13.16 -57.71
C GLN A 340 -38.54 13.30 -59.19
N GLU A 341 -37.61 12.96 -60.09
CA GLU A 341 -37.79 12.99 -61.54
C GLU A 341 -38.77 11.92 -62.06
N GLN A 342 -38.92 10.78 -61.37
CA GLN A 342 -39.89 9.75 -61.74
C GLN A 342 -41.33 10.03 -61.27
N ILE A 343 -41.51 10.88 -60.25
CA ILE A 343 -42.81 11.17 -59.65
C ILE A 343 -43.45 12.43 -60.26
N THR A 344 -42.65 13.30 -60.88
CA THR A 344 -43.09 14.59 -61.47
C THR A 344 -43.33 14.47 -62.96
#